data_AF-A0A7C9R7V9-F1
#
_entry.id   AF-A0A7C9R7V9-F1
#
_cell.length_a   1.000
_cell.length_b   1.000
_cell.length_c   1.000
_cell.angle_alpha   90.00
_cell.angle_beta   90.00
_cell.angle_gamma   90.00
#
_symmetry.space_group_name_H-M   'P 1'
#
loop_
_entity.id
_entity.type
_entity.pdbx_description
1 polymer ?
#
loop_
_entity_poly.entity_id
_entity_poly.type
_entity_poly.pdbx_seq_one_letter_code
_entity_poly.pdbx_strand_id
1 'polypeptide(L)'
;MSWHDGANNDVVAEIHQSVRVSTGDGEDDVIVGYELVDLMKGGGGGDTLEGGAGNDKLYGESGHDILNGQAGKDNMYGGTGNDIYVVSSADDRTIENAAEGSDTVRSYIDWILDANVERLEFLGTADLTGNGNTLNNTLIGNDGKNILRGGIGNDTLDGGKGADTLVGGDGNDSFVFNKPLGSNNIDKINDYNVAQDTIQLENSVFTGLAGGVLTAGAFYAGTAAHDASDRIIYNATTGALLFDKDGAGGAAAVQFATLSTGLAMSAGEFFVI
;
A
#
# COMPACT_ATOMS: atom_id res chain seq x y z
N MET A 1 -24.18 -29.73 13.02
CA MET A 1 -23.46 -30.70 13.87
C MET A 1 -22.01 -30.38 13.59
N SER A 2 -21.41 -29.56 14.46
CA SER A 2 -20.02 -29.11 14.31
C SER A 2 -19.14 -30.28 14.73
N TRP A 3 -18.25 -30.70 13.83
CA TRP A 3 -17.16 -31.63 14.15
C TRP A 3 -15.97 -30.75 14.51
N HIS A 4 -15.50 -30.85 15.75
CA HIS A 4 -14.18 -30.37 16.13
C HIS A 4 -13.29 -31.60 16.21
N ASP A 5 -12.31 -31.70 15.32
CA ASP A 5 -11.19 -32.60 15.51
C ASP A 5 -10.02 -31.76 16.03
N GLY A 6 -9.52 -32.09 17.23
CA GLY A 6 -8.56 -31.28 17.96
C GLY A 6 -7.16 -31.30 17.37
N ALA A 7 -7.00 -30.98 16.09
CA ALA A 7 -5.74 -30.81 15.40
C ALA A 7 -5.76 -29.54 14.54
N ASN A 8 -5.10 -28.49 15.04
CA ASN A 8 -4.49 -27.35 14.36
C ASN A 8 -4.95 -27.10 12.91
N ASN A 9 -5.82 -26.09 12.72
CA ASN A 9 -6.49 -25.67 11.48
C ASN A 9 -7.80 -26.43 11.21
N ASP A 10 -8.79 -26.29 12.11
CA ASP A 10 -10.13 -26.83 11.89
C ASP A 10 -10.78 -26.07 10.72
N VAL A 11 -11.15 -26.79 9.66
CA VAL A 11 -12.10 -26.25 8.67
C VAL A 11 -13.47 -26.42 9.32
N VAL A 12 -13.82 -25.51 10.22
CA VAL A 12 -15.06 -25.58 11.02
C VAL A 12 -16.31 -25.58 10.12
N ALA A 13 -16.18 -25.31 8.82
CA ALA A 13 -17.29 -24.91 8.00
C ALA A 13 -17.11 -25.05 6.47
N GLU A 14 -17.12 -26.27 5.89
CA GLU A 14 -17.68 -26.43 4.54
C GLU A 14 -19.22 -26.39 4.66
N ILE A 15 -19.80 -25.19 4.73
CA ILE A 15 -21.23 -25.05 5.08
C ILE A 15 -22.16 -25.03 3.87
N HIS A 16 -22.62 -26.21 3.48
CA HIS A 16 -23.70 -26.43 2.51
C HIS A 16 -24.79 -25.32 2.50
N GLN A 17 -24.91 -24.57 1.39
CA GLN A 17 -26.01 -23.74 0.81
C GLN A 17 -27.21 -23.23 1.67
N SER A 18 -27.21 -23.32 3.00
CA SER A 18 -28.42 -23.19 3.83
C SER A 18 -28.16 -22.71 5.26
N VAL A 19 -26.91 -22.69 5.71
CA VAL A 19 -26.54 -22.09 6.99
C VAL A 19 -26.29 -20.61 6.77
N ARG A 20 -26.67 -19.79 7.76
CA ARG A 20 -26.53 -18.34 7.73
C ARG A 20 -25.70 -17.79 8.89
N VAL A 21 -25.25 -18.68 9.78
CA VAL A 21 -24.45 -18.32 10.96
C VAL A 21 -23.38 -19.38 11.19
N SER A 22 -22.13 -18.94 11.17
CA SER A 22 -20.93 -19.75 11.32
C SER A 22 -20.09 -19.14 12.44
N THR A 23 -19.52 -19.98 13.31
CA THR A 23 -18.74 -19.50 14.45
C THR A 23 -17.59 -20.48 14.68
N GLY A 24 -16.37 -19.95 14.62
CA GLY A 24 -15.15 -20.63 15.01
C GLY A 24 -14.98 -20.69 16.53
N ASP A 25 -13.80 -21.10 16.98
CA ASP A 25 -13.46 -21.24 18.39
C ASP A 25 -12.40 -20.23 18.87
N GLY A 26 -11.35 -20.67 19.55
CA GLY A 26 -10.29 -19.81 20.08
C GLY A 26 -8.93 -20.08 19.42
N GLU A 27 -8.91 -20.90 18.38
CA GLU A 27 -7.77 -21.29 17.57
C GLU A 27 -7.94 -20.77 16.14
N ASP A 28 -6.88 -20.85 15.32
CA ASP A 28 -6.93 -20.43 13.91
C ASP A 28 -7.92 -21.27 13.08
N ASP A 29 -8.97 -20.63 12.57
CA ASP A 29 -10.07 -21.25 11.84
C ASP A 29 -10.11 -20.85 10.35
N VAL A 30 -10.69 -21.73 9.51
CA VAL A 30 -11.07 -21.40 8.13
C VAL A 30 -12.58 -21.56 7.95
N ILE A 31 -13.26 -20.46 7.66
CA ILE A 31 -14.72 -20.38 7.51
C ILE A 31 -15.06 -19.89 6.10
N VAL A 32 -15.84 -20.69 5.36
CA VAL A 32 -16.20 -20.39 3.97
C VAL A 32 -17.72 -20.36 3.81
N GLY A 33 -18.24 -19.21 3.35
CA GLY A 33 -19.61 -18.97 2.94
C GLY A 33 -19.88 -19.40 1.49
N TYR A 34 -21.14 -19.26 1.05
CA TYR A 34 -21.58 -19.67 -0.29
C TYR A 34 -22.36 -18.57 -1.00
N GLU A 35 -23.55 -18.83 -1.56
CA GLU A 35 -24.30 -17.83 -2.37
C GLU A 35 -25.33 -17.00 -1.58
N LEU A 36 -25.36 -17.15 -0.25
CA LEU A 36 -26.39 -16.55 0.60
C LEU A 36 -25.79 -15.47 1.49
N VAL A 37 -26.67 -14.69 2.13
CA VAL A 37 -26.27 -13.77 3.19
C VAL A 37 -25.84 -14.57 4.42
N ASP A 38 -24.55 -14.49 4.74
CA ASP A 38 -23.88 -15.20 5.82
C ASP A 38 -23.48 -14.26 6.97
N LEU A 39 -23.51 -14.80 8.19
CA LEU A 39 -22.96 -14.20 9.40
C LEU A 39 -21.85 -15.12 9.91
N MET A 40 -20.60 -14.70 9.74
CA MET A 40 -19.43 -15.48 10.11
C MET A 40 -18.68 -14.81 11.24
N LYS A 41 -18.21 -15.61 12.18
CA LYS A 41 -17.44 -15.20 13.36
C LYS A 41 -16.23 -16.11 13.48
N GLY A 42 -15.03 -15.55 13.41
CA GLY A 42 -13.77 -16.25 13.60
C GLY A 42 -13.64 -16.69 15.06
N GLY A 43 -13.41 -15.74 15.95
CA GLY A 43 -13.36 -15.98 17.39
C GLY A 43 -12.03 -15.51 17.96
N GLY A 44 -11.31 -16.41 18.62
CA GLY A 44 -9.91 -16.16 18.93
C GLY A 44 -9.03 -16.87 17.92
N GLY A 45 -7.85 -16.33 17.61
CA GLY A 45 -6.94 -16.97 16.67
C GLY A 45 -6.72 -16.11 15.43
N GLY A 46 -5.84 -16.53 14.52
CA GLY A 46 -5.69 -15.90 13.22
C GLY A 46 -6.58 -16.60 12.19
N ASP A 47 -7.77 -16.08 11.97
CA ASP A 47 -8.81 -16.75 11.20
C ASP A 47 -8.81 -16.35 9.73
N THR A 48 -9.33 -17.22 8.86
CA THR A 48 -9.62 -16.90 7.45
C THR A 48 -11.11 -17.05 7.17
N LEU A 49 -11.77 -15.94 6.87
CA LEU A 49 -13.20 -15.87 6.58
C LEU A 49 -13.41 -15.49 5.10
N GLU A 50 -14.08 -16.37 4.35
CA GLU A 50 -14.44 -16.16 2.95
C GLU A 50 -15.97 -16.02 2.81
N GLY A 51 -16.47 -14.85 2.38
CA GLY A 51 -17.89 -14.52 2.20
C GLY A 51 -18.61 -15.39 1.17
N GLY A 52 -18.00 -15.49 -0.01
CA GLY A 52 -18.64 -16.10 -1.17
C GLY A 52 -19.45 -15.07 -1.96
N ALA A 53 -20.62 -15.45 -2.46
CA ALA A 53 -21.59 -14.51 -3.01
C ALA A 53 -22.65 -14.20 -1.96
N GLY A 54 -23.00 -12.93 -1.77
CA GLY A 54 -23.91 -12.62 -0.68
C GLY A 54 -23.82 -11.16 -0.29
N ASN A 55 -24.42 -10.79 0.82
CA ASN A 55 -24.17 -9.48 1.42
C ASN A 55 -23.88 -9.76 2.88
N ASP A 56 -22.64 -10.12 3.14
CA ASP A 56 -22.27 -10.89 4.30
C ASP A 56 -21.81 -10.01 5.46
N LYS A 57 -21.71 -10.64 6.63
CA LYS A 57 -21.08 -10.04 7.79
C LYS A 57 -20.01 -10.98 8.31
N LEU A 58 -18.76 -10.54 8.20
CA LEU A 58 -17.59 -11.27 8.62
C LEU A 58 -17.04 -10.57 9.87
N TYR A 59 -16.89 -11.31 10.96
CA TYR A 59 -16.31 -10.83 12.22
C TYR A 59 -15.06 -11.66 12.51
N GLY A 60 -13.87 -11.10 12.44
CA GLY A 60 -12.62 -11.75 12.87
C GLY A 60 -12.60 -11.97 14.38
N GLU A 61 -12.99 -10.92 15.11
CA GLU A 61 -13.03 -10.84 16.58
C GLU A 61 -11.65 -10.61 17.20
N SER A 62 -10.84 -11.63 17.51
CA SER A 62 -9.53 -11.40 18.11
C SER A 62 -8.43 -12.24 17.50
N GLY A 63 -7.38 -11.58 17.02
CA GLY A 63 -6.19 -12.19 16.49
C GLY A 63 -5.80 -11.54 15.17
N HIS A 64 -5.23 -12.30 14.24
CA HIS A 64 -4.72 -11.75 12.98
C HIS A 64 -5.47 -12.36 11.82
N ASP A 65 -6.58 -11.72 11.45
CA ASP A 65 -7.60 -12.32 10.63
C ASP A 65 -7.48 -11.92 9.16
N ILE A 66 -7.94 -12.78 8.26
CA ILE A 66 -8.10 -12.52 6.83
C ILE A 66 -9.59 -12.58 6.51
N LEU A 67 -10.17 -11.44 6.17
CA LEU A 67 -11.58 -11.30 5.82
C LEU A 67 -11.70 -10.99 4.32
N ASN A 68 -12.30 -11.90 3.57
CA ASN A 68 -12.51 -11.75 2.14
C ASN A 68 -14.01 -11.84 1.81
N GLY A 69 -14.66 -10.69 1.61
CA GLY A 69 -16.09 -10.64 1.28
C GLY A 69 -16.44 -11.31 -0.05
N GLN A 70 -15.49 -11.33 -0.99
CA GLN A 70 -15.72 -11.78 -2.36
C GLN A 70 -16.86 -10.99 -3.03
N ALA A 71 -17.94 -11.63 -3.47
CA ALA A 71 -18.95 -11.01 -4.30
C ALA A 71 -20.14 -10.48 -3.49
N GLY A 72 -20.39 -9.19 -3.64
CA GLY A 72 -21.62 -8.56 -3.18
C GLY A 72 -21.35 -7.35 -2.30
N LYS A 73 -22.13 -7.17 -1.23
CA LYS A 73 -21.98 -6.04 -0.32
C LYS A 73 -21.70 -6.56 1.09
N ASP A 74 -20.42 -6.61 1.41
CA ASP A 74 -19.98 -7.26 2.65
C ASP A 74 -19.60 -6.23 3.71
N ASN A 75 -19.89 -6.54 4.96
CA ASN A 75 -19.38 -5.79 6.10
C ASN A 75 -18.38 -6.66 6.83
N MET A 76 -17.12 -6.25 6.80
CA MET A 76 -16.02 -6.97 7.40
C MET A 76 -15.56 -6.20 8.64
N TYR A 77 -15.54 -6.86 9.78
CA TYR A 77 -15.12 -6.34 11.08
C TYR A 77 -13.91 -7.18 11.51
N GLY A 78 -12.71 -6.62 11.48
CA GLY A 78 -11.47 -7.29 11.86
C GLY A 78 -11.49 -7.57 13.36
N GLY A 79 -11.52 -6.50 14.15
CA GLY A 79 -11.49 -6.61 15.59
C GLY A 79 -10.07 -6.44 16.10
N THR A 80 -9.71 -7.02 17.24
CA THR A 80 -8.38 -6.76 17.80
C THR A 80 -7.31 -7.55 17.07
N GLY A 81 -6.23 -6.88 16.72
CA GLY A 81 -5.03 -7.41 16.09
C GLY A 81 -4.79 -6.72 14.76
N ASN A 82 -3.97 -7.34 13.91
CA ASN A 82 -3.59 -6.76 12.63
C ASN A 82 -4.23 -7.60 11.54
N ASP A 83 -5.29 -7.08 10.95
CA ASP A 83 -6.17 -7.81 10.07
C ASP A 83 -5.97 -7.44 8.60
N ILE A 84 -6.41 -8.34 7.73
CA ILE A 84 -6.35 -8.18 6.28
C ILE A 84 -7.75 -8.28 5.70
N TYR A 85 -8.19 -7.19 5.08
CA TYR A 85 -9.42 -7.13 4.31
C TYR A 85 -9.12 -7.32 2.83
N VAL A 86 -9.75 -8.28 2.18
CA VAL A 86 -9.71 -8.43 0.72
C VAL A 86 -11.02 -7.93 0.15
N VAL A 87 -10.95 -6.82 -0.59
CA VAL A 87 -12.11 -6.13 -1.16
C VAL A 87 -12.15 -6.28 -2.67
N SER A 88 -13.35 -6.54 -3.20
CA SER A 88 -13.56 -6.70 -4.64
C SER A 88 -14.82 -6.02 -5.17
N SER A 89 -15.62 -5.44 -4.27
CA SER A 89 -16.81 -4.66 -4.58
C SER A 89 -16.73 -3.26 -3.95
N ALA A 90 -17.16 -2.23 -4.69
CA ALA A 90 -17.20 -0.86 -4.18
C ALA A 90 -18.24 -0.67 -3.05
N ASP A 91 -19.11 -1.66 -2.87
CA ASP A 91 -20.11 -1.68 -1.80
C ASP A 91 -19.62 -2.34 -0.51
N ASP A 92 -18.46 -3.01 -0.53
CA ASP A 92 -17.82 -3.59 0.65
C ASP A 92 -17.48 -2.51 1.68
N ARG A 93 -17.43 -2.89 2.96
CA ARG A 93 -17.06 -2.01 4.07
C ARG A 93 -16.06 -2.69 4.98
N THR A 94 -15.01 -1.95 5.33
CA THR A 94 -14.00 -2.34 6.32
C THR A 94 -14.27 -1.57 7.60
N ILE A 95 -14.37 -2.26 8.74
CA ILE A 95 -14.91 -1.66 9.97
C ILE A 95 -13.97 -1.97 11.12
N GLU A 96 -13.22 -0.94 11.51
CA GLU A 96 -12.26 -0.98 12.62
C GLU A 96 -12.58 0.05 13.71
N ASN A 97 -12.31 -0.30 14.98
CA ASN A 97 -12.24 0.69 16.04
C ASN A 97 -10.81 1.16 16.29
N ALA A 98 -10.68 2.28 17.01
CA ALA A 98 -9.37 2.82 17.34
C ALA A 98 -8.61 1.89 18.30
N ALA A 99 -7.32 1.74 18.04
CA ALA A 99 -6.38 0.95 18.84
C ALA A 99 -6.67 -0.57 18.87
N GLU A 100 -7.24 -1.10 17.80
CA GLU A 100 -7.45 -2.54 17.61
C GLU A 100 -6.27 -3.20 16.91
N GLY A 101 -5.53 -2.51 16.03
CA GLY A 101 -4.16 -2.86 15.66
C GLY A 101 -3.68 -2.05 14.46
N SER A 102 -3.04 -2.71 13.49
CA SER A 102 -2.62 -2.11 12.23
C SER A 102 -3.11 -2.94 11.05
N ASP A 103 -4.09 -2.40 10.35
CA ASP A 103 -4.92 -3.18 9.44
C ASP A 103 -4.61 -2.84 7.98
N THR A 104 -4.84 -3.83 7.12
CA THR A 104 -4.47 -3.77 5.71
C THR A 104 -5.65 -4.09 4.83
N VAL A 105 -5.95 -3.21 3.88
CA VAL A 105 -6.83 -3.51 2.76
C VAL A 105 -5.99 -3.96 1.57
N ARG A 106 -6.30 -5.14 1.03
CA ARG A 106 -5.87 -5.61 -0.27
C ARG A 106 -7.01 -5.47 -1.27
N SER A 107 -6.82 -4.66 -2.30
CA SER A 107 -7.89 -4.31 -3.24
C SER A 107 -7.56 -4.66 -4.69
N TYR A 108 -8.57 -5.16 -5.41
CA TYR A 108 -8.54 -5.31 -6.87
C TYR A 108 -9.25 -4.16 -7.61
N ILE A 109 -9.81 -3.20 -6.87
CA ILE A 109 -10.60 -2.07 -7.36
C ILE A 109 -10.14 -0.76 -6.75
N ASP A 110 -10.67 0.38 -7.20
CA ASP A 110 -10.47 1.65 -6.53
C ASP A 110 -10.92 1.55 -5.06
N TRP A 111 -10.16 2.15 -4.15
CA TRP A 111 -10.45 2.06 -2.72
C TRP A 111 -10.16 3.36 -1.96
N ILE A 112 -10.91 3.55 -0.88
CA ILE A 112 -10.72 4.63 0.10
C ILE A 112 -10.65 3.94 1.45
N LEU A 113 -9.55 4.12 2.18
CA LEU A 113 -9.43 3.54 3.52
C LEU A 113 -10.49 4.14 4.44
N ASP A 114 -11.25 3.27 5.10
CA ASP A 114 -12.11 3.65 6.22
C ASP A 114 -11.26 4.13 7.41
N ALA A 115 -11.90 4.73 8.43
CA ALA A 115 -11.18 5.15 9.63
C ALA A 115 -10.53 3.96 10.35
N ASN A 116 -9.40 4.21 11.03
CA ASN A 116 -8.64 3.20 11.80
C ASN A 116 -8.02 2.08 10.94
N VAL A 117 -7.91 2.27 9.62
CA VAL A 117 -7.16 1.36 8.75
C VAL A 117 -5.91 2.07 8.24
N GLU A 118 -4.74 1.45 8.37
CA GLU A 118 -3.45 2.10 8.14
C GLU A 118 -2.86 1.79 6.77
N ARG A 119 -3.22 0.69 6.12
CA ARG A 119 -2.55 0.25 4.88
C ARG A 119 -3.51 -0.10 3.75
N LEU A 120 -3.16 0.35 2.55
CA LEU A 120 -3.75 -0.09 1.29
C LEU A 120 -2.67 -0.73 0.41
N GLU A 121 -2.95 -1.92 -0.11
CA GLU A 121 -2.15 -2.63 -1.10
C GLU A 121 -3.03 -2.97 -2.30
N PHE A 122 -2.70 -2.41 -3.47
CA PHE A 122 -3.36 -2.81 -4.70
C PHE A 122 -2.78 -4.12 -5.24
N LEU A 123 -3.68 -4.98 -5.70
CA LEU A 123 -3.35 -6.24 -6.34
C LEU A 123 -3.57 -6.15 -7.85
N GLY A 124 -2.98 -7.09 -8.59
CA GLY A 124 -3.15 -7.20 -10.04
C GLY A 124 -2.37 -6.16 -10.83
N THR A 125 -2.92 -5.73 -11.96
CA THR A 125 -2.24 -4.87 -12.94
C THR A 125 -3.13 -3.74 -13.47
N ALA A 126 -4.25 -3.48 -12.79
CA ALA A 126 -5.22 -2.47 -13.21
C ALA A 126 -4.76 -1.07 -12.79
N ASP A 127 -5.13 -0.06 -13.58
CA ASP A 127 -4.93 1.34 -13.21
C ASP A 127 -5.97 1.71 -12.14
N LEU A 128 -5.55 1.84 -10.87
CA LEU A 128 -6.44 2.03 -9.72
C LEU A 128 -6.18 3.34 -8.97
N THR A 129 -7.21 3.86 -8.30
CA THR A 129 -7.14 5.03 -7.43
C THR A 129 -7.31 4.63 -5.97
N GLY A 130 -6.31 4.96 -5.15
CA GLY A 130 -6.28 4.71 -3.70
C GLY A 130 -6.26 6.02 -2.92
N ASN A 131 -7.05 6.10 -1.86
CA ASN A 131 -7.02 7.24 -0.94
C ASN A 131 -6.86 6.71 0.49
N GLY A 132 -5.92 7.29 1.22
CA GLY A 132 -5.82 7.11 2.66
C GLY A 132 -6.90 7.87 3.41
N ASN A 133 -6.69 8.04 4.71
CA ASN A 133 -7.58 8.69 5.66
C ASN A 133 -6.82 9.79 6.41
N THR A 134 -7.08 9.97 7.70
CA THR A 134 -6.43 11.01 8.52
C THR A 134 -5.29 10.48 9.40
N LEU A 135 -4.91 9.23 9.22
CA LEU A 135 -3.83 8.55 9.92
C LEU A 135 -2.55 8.61 9.08
N ASN A 136 -1.45 8.15 9.66
CA ASN A 136 -0.24 7.88 8.88
C ASN A 136 -0.46 6.59 8.08
N ASN A 137 -0.76 6.71 6.80
CA ASN A 137 -1.07 5.58 5.94
C ASN A 137 0.15 5.05 5.18
N THR A 138 0.13 3.76 4.86
CA THR A 138 1.01 3.15 3.86
C THR A 138 0.18 2.77 2.64
N LEU A 139 0.43 3.39 1.50
CA LEU A 139 -0.27 3.12 0.24
C LEU A 139 0.71 2.50 -0.76
N ILE A 140 0.41 1.28 -1.20
CA ILE A 140 1.23 0.51 -2.14
C ILE A 140 0.40 0.23 -3.39
N GLY A 141 0.87 0.72 -4.53
CA GLY A 141 0.29 0.46 -5.84
C GLY A 141 0.67 -0.91 -6.40
N ASN A 142 0.10 -1.23 -7.56
CA ASN A 142 0.26 -2.48 -8.27
C ASN A 142 1.14 -2.30 -9.53
N ASP A 143 0.95 -3.12 -10.57
CA ASP A 143 1.70 -3.01 -11.82
C ASP A 143 1.08 -2.03 -12.85
N GLY A 144 -0.10 -1.49 -12.56
CA GLY A 144 -0.82 -0.51 -13.37
C GLY A 144 -0.47 0.93 -12.98
N LYS A 145 -1.01 1.90 -13.70
CA LYS A 145 -0.80 3.33 -13.41
C LYS A 145 -1.77 3.77 -12.33
N ASN A 146 -1.28 3.92 -11.12
CA ASN A 146 -2.11 4.21 -9.96
C ASN A 146 -2.15 5.70 -9.63
N ILE A 147 -3.23 6.10 -8.96
CA ILE A 147 -3.34 7.41 -8.32
C ILE A 147 -3.46 7.19 -6.81
N LEU A 148 -2.41 7.51 -6.06
CA LEU A 148 -2.37 7.35 -4.62
C LEU A 148 -2.43 8.71 -3.93
N ARG A 149 -3.33 8.86 -2.95
CA ARG A 149 -3.46 10.06 -2.13
C ARG A 149 -3.35 9.70 -0.66
N GLY A 150 -2.30 10.16 0.02
CA GLY A 150 -2.07 9.91 1.44
C GLY A 150 -3.18 10.48 2.30
N GLY A 151 -3.35 11.80 2.26
CA GLY A 151 -4.44 12.49 2.94
C GLY A 151 -3.91 13.44 4.01
N ILE A 152 -4.27 13.20 5.26
CA ILE A 152 -3.67 13.89 6.40
C ILE A 152 -2.88 12.85 7.17
N GLY A 153 -1.67 13.19 7.61
CA GLY A 153 -0.79 12.27 8.31
C GLY A 153 0.57 12.23 7.66
N ASN A 154 1.51 11.53 8.27
CA ASN A 154 2.81 11.29 7.66
C ASN A 154 2.73 9.98 6.86
N ASP A 155 2.43 10.10 5.57
CA ASP A 155 2.10 8.97 4.72
C ASP A 155 3.32 8.39 4.02
N THR A 156 3.27 7.10 3.70
CA THR A 156 4.26 6.42 2.86
C THR A 156 3.59 5.93 1.58
N LEU A 157 4.06 6.41 0.43
CA LEU A 157 3.49 6.08 -0.88
C LEU A 157 4.54 5.35 -1.74
N ASP A 158 4.26 4.10 -2.08
CA ASP A 158 4.98 3.31 -3.10
C ASP A 158 4.04 3.16 -4.31
N GLY A 159 4.38 3.78 -5.44
CA GLY A 159 3.58 3.71 -6.67
C GLY A 159 3.46 2.29 -7.24
N GLY A 160 4.43 1.42 -6.95
CA GLY A 160 4.54 0.13 -7.61
C GLY A 160 5.24 0.25 -8.96
N LYS A 161 4.82 -0.57 -9.93
CA LYS A 161 5.26 -0.40 -11.31
C LYS A 161 4.22 0.43 -12.05
N GLY A 162 4.64 1.05 -13.14
CA GLY A 162 3.76 1.93 -13.90
C GLY A 162 4.17 3.38 -13.71
N ALA A 163 3.49 4.27 -14.41
CA ALA A 163 3.72 5.71 -14.29
C ALA A 163 2.62 6.26 -13.38
N ASP A 164 2.95 6.40 -12.11
CA ASP A 164 1.96 6.66 -11.05
C ASP A 164 1.80 8.14 -10.76
N THR A 165 0.69 8.50 -10.15
CA THR A 165 0.45 9.85 -9.61
C THR A 165 0.32 9.77 -8.10
N LEU A 166 1.28 10.36 -7.41
CA LEU A 166 1.38 10.34 -5.95
C LEU A 166 1.04 11.74 -5.41
N VAL A 167 0.22 11.78 -4.37
CA VAL A 167 -0.17 12.99 -3.64
C VAL A 167 0.01 12.67 -2.17
N GLY A 168 0.96 13.32 -1.50
CA GLY A 168 1.20 13.10 -0.07
C GLY A 168 0.04 13.65 0.76
N GLY A 169 -0.26 14.94 0.56
CA GLY A 169 -1.25 15.67 1.33
C GLY A 169 -0.64 16.49 2.46
N ASP A 170 -1.34 16.56 3.59
CA ASP A 170 -0.89 17.31 4.76
C ASP A 170 -0.06 16.40 5.68
N GLY A 171 1.22 16.69 5.84
CA GLY A 171 2.08 15.97 6.78
C GLY A 171 3.51 15.96 6.32
N ASN A 172 4.31 15.05 6.86
CA ASN A 172 5.67 14.78 6.40
C ASN A 172 5.65 13.44 5.66
N ASP A 173 5.51 13.49 4.34
CA ASP A 173 5.26 12.29 3.55
C ASP A 173 6.55 11.66 3.01
N SER A 174 6.47 10.40 2.63
CA SER A 174 7.58 9.62 2.12
C SER A 174 7.19 8.93 0.81
N PHE A 175 7.87 9.31 -0.28
CA PHE A 175 7.68 8.72 -1.59
C PHE A 175 8.76 7.66 -1.88
N VAL A 176 8.35 6.41 -2.04
CA VAL A 176 9.24 5.24 -2.11
C VAL A 176 9.46 4.83 -3.57
N PHE A 177 10.72 4.66 -3.94
CA PHE A 177 11.13 4.14 -5.24
C PHE A 177 11.94 2.86 -5.06
N ASN A 178 11.28 1.72 -5.26
CA ASN A 178 11.86 0.38 -5.07
C ASN A 178 11.63 -0.58 -6.25
N LYS A 179 11.04 -0.10 -7.35
CA LYS A 179 10.81 -0.88 -8.57
C LYS A 179 11.82 -0.54 -9.68
N PRO A 180 12.00 -1.41 -10.69
CA PRO A 180 12.91 -1.15 -11.79
C PRO A 180 12.59 0.14 -12.55
N LEU A 181 13.59 1.01 -12.70
CA LEU A 181 13.46 2.26 -13.43
C LEU A 181 13.28 2.03 -14.94
N GLY A 182 12.53 2.91 -15.60
CA GLY A 182 12.39 2.88 -17.05
C GLY A 182 11.41 3.93 -17.56
N SER A 183 11.33 4.11 -18.88
CA SER A 183 10.46 5.13 -19.51
C SER A 183 8.97 4.93 -19.27
N ASN A 184 8.56 3.73 -18.84
CA ASN A 184 7.18 3.40 -18.48
C ASN A 184 6.93 3.47 -16.97
N ASN A 185 7.96 3.81 -16.18
CA ASN A 185 7.94 3.84 -14.73
C ASN A 185 8.44 5.19 -14.19
N ILE A 186 7.84 6.26 -14.72
CA ILE A 186 8.16 7.64 -14.33
C ILE A 186 6.96 8.17 -13.56
N ASP A 187 7.12 8.28 -12.25
CA ASP A 187 6.04 8.72 -11.38
C ASP A 187 5.94 10.23 -11.36
N LYS A 188 4.80 10.72 -10.92
CA LYS A 188 4.53 12.13 -10.72
C LYS A 188 4.12 12.37 -9.29
N ILE A 189 4.93 13.14 -8.56
CA ILE A 189 4.57 13.61 -7.22
C ILE A 189 4.02 15.03 -7.37
N ASN A 190 2.73 15.20 -7.09
CA ASN A 190 2.01 16.44 -7.43
C ASN A 190 2.22 17.59 -6.44
N ASP A 191 2.50 17.29 -5.17
CA ASP A 191 2.44 18.23 -4.05
C ASP A 191 3.70 18.22 -3.17
N TYR A 192 4.80 17.64 -3.66
CA TYR A 192 6.06 17.54 -2.91
C TYR A 192 6.49 18.85 -2.25
N ASN A 193 6.69 18.81 -0.94
CA ASN A 193 7.10 19.92 -0.09
C ASN A 193 8.50 19.68 0.47
N VAL A 194 9.49 20.45 0.00
CA VAL A 194 10.91 20.35 0.40
C VAL A 194 11.18 20.48 1.90
N ALA A 195 10.27 21.10 2.65
CA ALA A 195 10.44 21.30 4.09
C ALA A 195 9.91 20.14 4.94
N GLN A 196 9.11 19.24 4.36
CA GLN A 196 8.34 18.23 5.07
C GLN A 196 8.57 16.82 4.52
N ASP A 197 8.59 16.69 3.19
CA ASP A 197 8.54 15.40 2.53
C ASP A 197 9.91 14.83 2.24
N THR A 198 9.96 13.51 2.08
CA THR A 198 11.16 12.74 1.81
C THR A 198 10.98 11.82 0.61
N ILE A 199 12.09 11.47 -0.02
CA ILE A 199 12.16 10.52 -1.12
C ILE A 199 13.02 9.34 -0.67
N GLN A 200 12.43 8.16 -0.62
CA GLN A 200 13.13 6.93 -0.27
C GLN A 200 13.57 6.18 -1.52
N LEU A 201 14.84 5.79 -1.56
CA LEU A 201 15.49 5.15 -2.69
C LEU A 201 16.00 3.77 -2.27
N GLU A 202 15.42 2.70 -2.81
CA GLU A 202 15.89 1.35 -2.51
C GLU A 202 17.28 1.12 -3.11
N ASN A 203 18.26 0.74 -2.28
CA ASN A 203 19.65 0.56 -2.69
C ASN A 203 19.83 -0.51 -3.78
N SER A 204 18.94 -1.51 -3.82
CA SER A 204 18.94 -2.53 -4.87
C SER A 204 18.59 -1.96 -6.26
N VAL A 205 17.84 -0.86 -6.32
CA VAL A 205 17.50 -0.13 -7.55
C VAL A 205 18.53 0.97 -7.83
N PHE A 206 18.83 1.80 -6.83
CA PHE A 206 19.73 2.95 -6.91
C PHE A 206 21.18 2.58 -6.59
N THR A 207 21.69 1.60 -7.35
CA THR A 207 22.99 0.97 -7.12
C THR A 207 24.15 1.95 -7.05
N GLY A 208 25.02 1.79 -6.06
CA GLY A 208 26.24 2.60 -5.88
C GLY A 208 26.03 3.88 -5.08
N LEU A 209 24.85 4.06 -4.48
CA LEU A 209 24.64 4.99 -3.38
C LEU A 209 24.98 4.33 -2.04
N ALA A 210 25.41 5.11 -1.06
CA ALA A 210 25.55 4.64 0.31
C ALA A 210 24.20 4.72 1.03
N GLY A 211 23.91 3.75 1.90
CA GLY A 211 22.69 3.76 2.72
C GLY A 211 22.64 4.95 3.68
N GLY A 212 21.43 5.43 3.97
CA GLY A 212 21.15 6.62 4.77
C GLY A 212 20.89 7.88 3.94
N VAL A 213 21.02 9.04 4.58
CA VAL A 213 20.82 10.34 3.90
C VAL A 213 21.85 10.48 2.77
N LEU A 214 21.38 10.88 1.58
CA LEU A 214 22.24 11.09 0.43
C LEU A 214 23.32 12.13 0.73
N THR A 215 24.56 11.82 0.34
CA THR A 215 25.68 12.76 0.53
C THR A 215 25.55 13.94 -0.42
N ALA A 216 25.95 15.14 0.01
CA ALA A 216 25.89 16.34 -0.82
C ALA A 216 26.60 16.21 -2.19
N GLY A 217 27.71 15.48 -2.26
CA GLY A 217 28.42 15.23 -3.53
C GLY A 217 27.76 14.18 -4.44
N ALA A 218 26.68 13.54 -4.01
CA ALA A 218 25.90 12.61 -4.82
C ALA A 218 24.63 13.24 -5.40
N PHE A 219 24.39 14.53 -5.12
CA PHE A 219 23.22 15.27 -5.56
C PHE A 219 23.61 16.51 -6.35
N TYR A 220 22.92 16.75 -7.45
CA TYR A 220 23.07 17.98 -8.22
C TYR A 220 21.74 18.56 -8.68
N ALA A 221 21.55 19.87 -8.49
CA ALA A 221 20.42 20.62 -9.02
C ALA A 221 20.82 21.22 -10.39
N GLY A 222 20.37 20.61 -11.48
CA GLY A 222 20.70 21.01 -12.84
C GLY A 222 20.04 20.15 -13.91
N THR A 223 20.39 20.38 -15.17
CA THR A 223 19.76 19.65 -16.31
C THR A 223 20.39 18.28 -16.59
N ALA A 224 21.60 18.05 -16.08
CA ALA A 224 22.38 16.82 -16.18
C ALA A 224 23.40 16.80 -15.04
N ALA A 225 24.02 15.65 -14.77
CA ALA A 225 25.12 15.53 -13.82
C ALA A 225 26.25 16.54 -14.15
N HIS A 226 26.85 17.15 -13.12
CA HIS A 226 27.97 18.07 -13.28
C HIS A 226 29.30 17.31 -13.32
N ASP A 227 29.41 16.24 -12.53
CA ASP A 227 30.52 15.31 -12.58
C ASP A 227 30.10 13.86 -12.27
N ALA A 228 31.07 12.96 -12.25
CA ALA A 228 30.88 11.52 -12.02
C ALA A 228 30.32 11.16 -10.63
N SER A 229 30.45 12.07 -9.66
CA SER A 229 29.95 11.83 -8.30
C SER A 229 28.47 12.13 -8.16
N ASP A 230 27.90 12.98 -9.02
CA ASP A 230 26.46 13.28 -9.01
C ASP A 230 25.65 12.07 -9.49
N ARG A 231 24.89 11.48 -8.57
CA ARG A 231 24.09 10.27 -8.86
C ARG A 231 22.61 10.61 -8.97
N ILE A 232 22.11 11.55 -8.19
CA ILE A 232 20.73 12.04 -8.23
C ILE A 232 20.73 13.47 -8.74
N ILE A 233 19.91 13.74 -9.77
CA ILE A 233 19.83 15.04 -10.41
C ILE A 233 18.39 15.53 -10.35
N TYR A 234 18.20 16.77 -9.93
CA TYR A 234 16.91 17.47 -10.04
C TYR A 234 16.98 18.60 -11.06
N ASN A 235 16.18 18.48 -12.13
CA ASN A 235 16.04 19.53 -13.13
C ASN A 235 14.89 20.47 -12.74
N ALA A 236 15.23 21.59 -12.09
CA ALA A 236 14.24 22.58 -11.64
C ALA A 236 13.40 23.21 -12.76
N THR A 237 13.83 23.14 -14.03
CA THR A 237 13.06 23.66 -15.16
C THR A 237 11.93 22.72 -15.57
N THR A 238 12.15 21.41 -15.50
CA THR A 238 11.19 20.39 -15.92
C THR A 238 10.52 19.65 -14.76
N GLY A 239 11.08 19.76 -13.55
CA GLY A 239 10.68 18.97 -12.38
C GLY A 239 11.25 17.55 -12.37
N ALA A 240 12.05 17.16 -13.38
CA ALA A 240 12.52 15.79 -13.51
C ALA A 240 13.53 15.42 -12.42
N LEU A 241 13.34 14.25 -11.82
CA LEU A 241 14.33 13.55 -11.02
C LEU A 241 14.98 12.45 -11.85
N LEU A 242 16.31 12.50 -11.95
CA LEU A 242 17.10 11.57 -12.75
C LEU A 242 18.12 10.85 -11.90
N PHE A 243 18.39 9.60 -12.26
CA PHE A 243 19.45 8.78 -11.67
C PHE A 243 20.54 8.50 -12.71
N ASP A 244 21.76 8.99 -12.46
CA ASP A 244 22.96 8.59 -13.19
C ASP A 244 23.44 7.23 -12.66
N LYS A 245 23.05 6.16 -13.36
CA LYS A 245 23.39 4.79 -12.96
C LYS A 245 24.87 4.47 -13.19
N ASP A 246 25.50 5.04 -14.22
CA ASP A 246 26.88 4.70 -14.59
C ASP A 246 27.93 5.60 -13.93
N GLY A 247 27.51 6.77 -13.42
CA GLY A 247 28.38 7.71 -12.73
C GLY A 247 29.45 8.30 -13.65
N ALA A 248 29.18 8.38 -14.96
CA ALA A 248 30.11 8.95 -15.93
C ALA A 248 29.89 10.46 -16.17
N GLY A 249 28.84 11.06 -15.59
CA GLY A 249 28.62 12.50 -15.60
C GLY A 249 28.24 13.09 -16.97
N GLY A 250 27.80 12.27 -17.93
CA GLY A 250 27.58 12.74 -19.32
C GLY A 250 26.69 11.89 -20.26
N ALA A 251 26.21 10.70 -19.86
CA ALA A 251 25.28 9.86 -20.63
C ALA A 251 23.97 9.60 -19.84
N ALA A 252 23.00 8.91 -20.46
CA ALA A 252 21.55 8.96 -20.17
C ALA A 252 21.15 8.57 -18.74
N ALA A 253 21.18 9.55 -17.82
CA ALA A 253 20.48 9.45 -16.55
C ALA A 253 19.03 9.04 -16.79
N VAL A 254 18.55 8.10 -16.00
CA VAL A 254 17.19 7.57 -16.13
C VAL A 254 16.28 8.45 -15.29
N GLN A 255 15.31 9.09 -15.93
CA GLN A 255 14.25 9.76 -15.19
C GLN A 255 13.41 8.71 -14.46
N PHE A 256 13.16 8.92 -13.18
CA PHE A 256 12.32 8.03 -12.36
C PHE A 256 11.10 8.74 -11.77
N ALA A 257 11.15 10.06 -11.65
CA ALA A 257 10.01 10.84 -11.17
C ALA A 257 9.97 12.25 -11.77
N THR A 258 8.83 12.90 -11.59
CA THR A 258 8.58 14.30 -11.88
C THR A 258 7.94 14.96 -10.66
N LEU A 259 8.58 16.03 -10.16
CA LEU A 259 8.03 16.91 -9.13
C LEU A 259 7.48 18.20 -9.76
N SER A 260 6.96 19.10 -8.93
CA SER A 260 6.75 20.50 -9.31
C SER A 260 8.06 21.18 -9.71
N THR A 261 7.99 22.18 -10.58
CA THR A 261 9.16 22.95 -11.04
C THR A 261 9.60 23.98 -10.00
N GLY A 262 10.88 24.39 -10.05
CA GLY A 262 11.41 25.48 -9.22
C GLY A 262 11.63 25.16 -7.74
N LEU A 263 11.57 23.88 -7.33
CA LEU A 263 11.84 23.47 -5.95
C LEU A 263 13.32 23.67 -5.60
N ALA A 264 13.59 24.08 -4.37
CA ALA A 264 14.94 24.25 -3.83
C ALA A 264 15.42 22.94 -3.16
N MET A 265 15.56 21.88 -3.95
CA MET A 265 15.98 20.54 -3.48
C MET A 265 17.45 20.52 -3.05
N SER A 266 17.77 19.69 -2.06
CA SER A 266 19.13 19.32 -1.67
C SER A 266 19.30 17.79 -1.59
N ALA A 267 20.45 17.33 -1.08
CA ALA A 267 20.64 15.91 -0.81
C ALA A 267 19.88 15.42 0.44
N GLY A 268 19.49 16.33 1.34
CA GLY A 268 18.85 15.98 2.62
C GLY A 268 17.45 15.36 2.48
N GLU A 269 16.82 15.59 1.34
CA GLU A 269 15.49 15.10 0.96
C GLU A 269 15.49 13.62 0.56
N PHE A 270 16.66 13.04 0.25
CA PHE A 270 16.80 11.68 -0.25
C PHE A 270 17.39 10.75 0.81
N PHE A 271 16.71 9.63 1.05
CA PHE A 271 17.15 8.59 1.97
C PHE A 271 17.27 7.25 1.25
N VAL A 272 18.45 6.64 1.31
CA VAL A 272 18.73 5.35 0.68
C VAL A 272 18.51 4.24 1.69
N ILE A 273 17.61 3.31 1.37
CA ILE A 273 17.20 2.18 2.23
C ILE A 273 17.70 0.83 1.71
#